data_AF-A0A939DZY1-F1
#
_entry.id   AF-A0A939DZY1-F1
#
_cell.length_a   1.000
_cell.length_b   1.000
_cell.length_c   1.000
_cell.angle_alpha   90.00
_cell.angle_beta   90.00
_cell.angle_gamma   90.00
#
_symmetry.space_group_name_H-M   'P 1'
#
loop_
_entity.id
_entity.type
_entity.pdbx_description
1 polymer ?
#
loop_
_entity_poly.entity_id
_entity_poly.type
_entity_poly.pdbx_seq_one_letter_code
_entity_poly.pdbx_strand_id
1 'polypeptide(L)'
;MSGFSFYGKHRPRVLVAVAWLLVFASVLLLMLSPGMPGTYLAFSVAAGLVVIALAVKLKSILLLVAGSCVAVSYYGMALMMMSVTP
;
A
#
# COMPACT_ATOMS: atom_id res chain seq x y z
N MET A 1 10.07 -12.98 -21.83
CA MET A 1 9.33 -12.15 -20.86
C MET A 1 9.21 -12.90 -19.54
N SER A 2 10.14 -12.72 -18.59
CA SER A 2 9.99 -13.23 -17.21
C SER A 2 10.99 -12.51 -16.30
N GLY A 3 10.77 -11.21 -16.11
CA GLY A 3 11.65 -10.35 -15.32
C GLY A 3 11.32 -10.27 -13.83
N PHE A 4 10.15 -10.78 -13.42
CA PHE A 4 9.65 -10.67 -12.04
C PHE A 4 9.89 -11.96 -11.26
N SER A 5 10.40 -11.83 -10.04
CA SER A 5 10.55 -12.93 -9.09
C SER A 5 9.53 -12.78 -7.98
N PHE A 6 8.99 -13.88 -7.48
CA PHE A 6 7.99 -13.86 -6.41
C PHE A 6 8.47 -13.04 -5.20
N TYR A 7 9.73 -13.20 -4.82
CA TYR A 7 10.37 -12.53 -3.67
C TYR A 7 11.27 -11.33 -4.05
N GLY A 8 11.40 -11.00 -5.34
CA GLY A 8 12.34 -9.98 -5.83
C GLY A 8 13.74 -10.53 -6.09
N LYS A 9 14.35 -10.09 -7.20
CA LYS A 9 15.61 -10.65 -7.74
C LYS A 9 16.85 -10.05 -7.06
N HIS A 10 16.77 -8.78 -6.64
CA HIS A 10 17.74 -8.14 -5.74
C HIS A 10 17.05 -7.96 -4.40
N ARG A 11 17.65 -8.46 -3.30
CA ARG A 11 17.12 -8.33 -1.94
C ARG A 11 17.82 -7.22 -1.14
N PRO A 12 17.59 -5.93 -1.39
CA PRO A 12 17.83 -4.92 -0.37
C PRO A 12 16.77 -5.15 0.72
N ARG A 13 17.11 -6.01 1.69
CA ARG A 13 16.23 -6.41 2.80
C ARG A 13 15.60 -5.19 3.49
N VAL A 14 16.35 -4.08 3.53
CA VAL A 14 15.91 -2.77 4.06
C VAL A 14 14.70 -2.22 3.30
N LEU A 15 14.69 -2.23 1.96
CA LEU A 15 13.57 -1.69 1.19
C LEU A 15 12.30 -2.53 1.32
N VAL A 16 12.45 -3.85 1.45
CA VAL A 16 11.34 -4.76 1.72
C VAL A 16 10.77 -4.50 3.11
N ALA A 17 11.63 -4.34 4.12
CA ALA A 17 11.22 -4.02 5.48
C ALA A 17 10.49 -2.66 5.54
N VAL A 18 11.00 -1.62 4.86
CA VAL A 18 10.35 -0.31 4.77
C VAL A 18 8.97 -0.42 4.11
N ALA A 19 8.85 -1.20 3.03
CA ALA A 19 7.56 -1.42 2.37
C ALA A 19 6.55 -2.09 3.32
N TRP A 20 6.96 -3.13 4.03
CA TRP A 20 6.11 -3.80 5.03
C TRP A 20 5.75 -2.88 6.19
N LEU A 21 6.68 -2.05 6.65
CA LEU A 21 6.44 -1.10 7.74
C LEU A 21 5.42 -0.04 7.32
N LEU A 22 5.46 0.44 6.07
CA LEU A 22 4.45 1.34 5.52
C LEU A 22 3.06 0.68 5.45
N VAL A 23 2.98 -0.57 4.99
CA VAL A 23 1.72 -1.34 4.98
C VAL A 23 1.16 -1.47 6.40
N PHE A 24 2.01 -1.86 7.35
CA PHE A 24 1.60 -2.06 8.74
C PHE A 24 1.16 -0.75 9.41
N ALA A 25 1.91 0.34 9.20
CA ALA A 25 1.55 1.67 9.71
C ALA A 25 0.21 2.15 9.15
N SER A 26 -0.08 1.88 7.87
CA SER A 26 -1.36 2.24 7.24
C SER A 26 -2.53 1.51 7.90
N VAL A 27 -2.40 0.19 8.13
CA VAL A 27 -3.43 -0.62 8.79
C VAL A 27 -3.60 -0.24 10.26
N LEU A 28 -2.50 0.05 10.96
CA LEU A 28 -2.53 0.46 12.36
C LEU A 28 -3.24 1.81 12.54
N LEU A 29 -2.98 2.77 11.66
CA LEU A 29 -3.67 4.06 11.67
C LEU A 29 -5.18 3.92 11.44
N LEU A 30 -5.60 2.99 10.58
CA LEU A 30 -7.02 2.69 10.35
C LEU A 30 -7.71 2.16 11.62
N MET A 31 -7.02 1.29 12.39
CA MET A 31 -7.53 0.73 13.64
C MET A 31 -7.60 1.76 14.77
N LEU A 32 -6.61 2.65 14.87
CA LEU A 32 -6.47 3.60 15.98
C LEU A 32 -7.40 4.80 15.89
N SER A 33 -7.85 5.19 14.69
CA SER A 33 -8.56 6.46 14.53
C SER A 33 -9.61 6.45 13.42
N PRO A 34 -10.76 5.79 13.64
CA PRO A 34 -11.85 5.75 12.65
C PRO A 34 -12.50 7.11 12.35
N GLY A 35 -12.19 8.17 13.12
CA GLY A 35 -12.89 9.45 13.07
C GLY A 35 -12.39 10.52 12.07
N MET A 36 -11.29 10.31 11.33
CA MET A 36 -10.74 11.36 10.42
C MET A 36 -10.37 10.83 9.02
N PRO A 37 -11.34 10.41 8.20
CA PRO A 37 -11.05 9.64 7.00
C PRO A 37 -10.24 10.35 5.91
N GLY A 38 -10.39 11.66 5.74
CA GLY A 38 -9.79 12.39 4.61
C GLY A 38 -8.25 12.36 4.60
N THR A 39 -7.62 12.57 5.75
CA THR A 39 -6.16 12.57 5.89
C THR A 39 -5.55 11.17 5.81
N TYR A 40 -6.26 10.15 6.31
CA TYR A 40 -5.80 8.75 6.24
C TYR A 40 -5.89 8.19 4.82
N LEU A 41 -6.93 8.54 4.07
CA LEU A 41 -7.05 8.16 2.67
C LEU A 41 -5.87 8.69 1.85
N ALA A 42 -5.51 9.96 2.02
CA ALA A 42 -4.37 10.55 1.33
C ALA A 42 -3.04 9.87 1.70
N PHE A 43 -2.81 9.62 3.00
CA PHE A 43 -1.59 8.96 3.47
C PHE A 43 -1.48 7.51 2.98
N SER A 44 -2.57 6.74 3.05
CA SER A 44 -2.59 5.34 2.65
C SER A 44 -2.50 5.13 1.14
N VAL A 45 -3.08 6.02 0.33
CA VAL A 45 -2.91 6.01 -1.13
C VAL A 45 -1.45 6.33 -1.49
N ALA A 46 -0.85 7.34 -0.84
CA ALA A 46 0.56 7.66 -1.04
C ALA A 46 1.48 6.49 -0.63
N ALA A 47 1.20 5.85 0.52
CA ALA A 47 1.94 4.67 0.98
C ALA A 47 1.82 3.49 0.00
N GLY A 48 0.61 3.22 -0.51
CA GLY A 48 0.37 2.19 -1.52
C GLY A 48 1.16 2.44 -2.81
N LEU A 49 1.16 3.68 -3.32
CA LEU A 49 1.95 4.07 -4.50
C LEU A 49 3.46 3.90 -4.29
N VAL A 50 3.97 4.27 -3.11
CA VAL A 50 5.38 4.07 -2.75
C VAL A 50 5.74 2.58 -2.71
N VAL A 51 4.87 1.74 -2.15
CA VAL A 51 5.07 0.28 -2.12
C VAL A 51 5.04 -0.33 -3.52
N ILE A 52 4.16 0.15 -4.41
CA ILE A 52 4.11 -0.29 -5.82
C ILE A 52 5.39 0.14 -6.55
N ALA A 53 5.84 1.38 -6.39
CA ALA A 53 7.09 1.87 -6.99
C ALA A 53 8.31 1.04 -6.51
N LEU A 54 8.35 0.71 -5.21
CA LEU A 54 9.35 -0.20 -4.64
C LEU A 54 9.23 -1.60 -5.24
N ALA A 55 8.02 -2.13 -5.40
CA ALA A 55 7.79 -3.46 -5.98
C ALA A 55 8.27 -3.56 -7.44
N VAL A 56 8.04 -2.52 -8.25
CA VAL A 56 8.54 -2.43 -9.64
C VAL A 56 10.06 -2.38 -9.65
N LYS A 57 10.68 -1.55 -8.80
CA LYS A 57 12.15 -1.45 -8.68
C LYS A 57 12.78 -2.78 -8.24
N LEU A 58 12.13 -3.49 -7.31
CA LEU A 58 12.59 -4.77 -6.77
C LEU A 58 12.21 -5.97 -7.67
N LYS A 59 11.37 -5.74 -8.69
CA LYS A 59 10.76 -6.77 -9.53
C LYS A 59 10.11 -7.88 -8.69
N SER A 60 9.44 -7.50 -7.60
CA SER A 60 8.79 -8.41 -6.65
C SER A 60 7.28 -8.41 -6.87
N ILE A 61 6.72 -9.56 -7.24
CA ILE A 61 5.27 -9.72 -7.42
C ILE A 61 4.54 -9.60 -6.07
N LEU A 62 5.10 -10.18 -5.00
CA LEU A 62 4.49 -10.15 -3.68
C LEU A 62 4.25 -8.72 -3.17
N LEU A 63 5.27 -7.86 -3.25
CA LEU A 63 5.13 -6.45 -2.86
C LEU A 63 4.19 -5.68 -3.79
N LEU A 64 4.12 -6.08 -5.07
CA LEU A 64 3.25 -5.44 -6.05
C LEU A 64 1.79 -5.73 -5.74
N VAL A 65 1.47 -6.99 -5.40
CA VAL A 65 0.15 -7.42 -4.93
C VAL A 65 -0.19 -6.77 -3.60
N ALA A 66 0.75 -6.70 -2.65
CA ALA A 66 0.51 -6.05 -1.36
C ALA A 66 0.22 -4.55 -1.51
N GLY A 67 1.04 -3.82 -2.28
CA GLY A 67 0.86 -2.39 -2.52
C GLY A 67 -0.43 -2.06 -3.28
N SER A 68 -0.78 -2.88 -4.28
CA SER A 68 -2.04 -2.70 -5.02
C SER A 68 -3.26 -3.08 -4.19
N CYS A 69 -3.20 -4.12 -3.35
CA CYS A 69 -4.28 -4.47 -2.42
C CYS A 69 -4.54 -3.31 -1.44
N VAL A 70 -3.48 -2.73 -0.86
CA VAL A 70 -3.57 -1.51 -0.04
C VAL A 70 -4.25 -0.39 -0.84
N ALA A 71 -3.72 -0.01 -2.01
CA ALA A 71 -4.28 1.08 -2.80
C ALA A 71 -5.76 0.88 -3.17
N VAL A 72 -6.15 -0.33 -3.58
CA VAL A 72 -7.53 -0.66 -3.97
C VAL A 72 -8.48 -0.65 -2.78
N SER A 73 -8.09 -1.24 -1.64
CA SER A 73 -8.92 -1.23 -0.43
C SER A 73 -9.20 0.20 0.06
N TYR A 74 -8.20 1.08 0.00
CA TYR A 74 -8.37 2.49 0.38
C TYR A 74 -9.17 3.29 -0.66
N TYR A 75 -8.99 3.03 -1.96
CA TYR A 75 -9.81 3.65 -2.99
C TYR A 75 -11.28 3.23 -2.88
N GLY A 76 -11.55 1.96 -2.58
CA GLY A 76 -12.89 1.45 -2.30
C GLY A 76 -13.53 2.11 -1.08
N MET A 77 -12.76 2.29 0.00
CA MET A 77 -13.22 3.04 1.18
C MET A 77 -13.49 4.51 0.86
N ALA A 78 -12.65 5.17 0.06
CA ALA A 78 -12.86 6.55 -0.37
C ALA A 78 -14.16 6.73 -1.16
N LEU A 79 -14.42 5.84 -2.12
CA LEU A 79 -15.65 5.84 -2.90
C LEU A 79 -16.88 5.56 -2.04
N MET A 80 -16.81 4.60 -1.12
CA MET A 80 -17.89 4.35 -0.16
C MET A 80 -18.17 5.61 0.68
N MET A 81 -17.14 6.27 1.19
CA MET A 81 -17.33 7.50 1.94
C MET A 81 -17.96 8.62 1.11
N MET A 82 -17.51 8.84 -0.13
CA MET A 82 -18.14 9.81 -1.03
C MET A 82 -19.61 9.49 -1.32
N SER A 83 -19.98 8.21 -1.40
CA SER A 83 -21.38 7.80 -1.61
C SER A 83 -22.27 7.93 -0.36
N VAL A 84 -21.67 8.02 0.83
CA VAL A 84 -22.38 8.06 2.11
C VAL A 84 -22.43 9.49 2.68
N THR A 85 -21.51 10.37 2.30
CA THR A 85 -21.64 11.82 2.54
C THR A 85 -22.61 12.44 1.51
N PRO A 86 -23.78 12.93 1.94
CA PRO A 86 -24.76 13.57 1.05
C PRO A 86 -24.32 14.94 0.54
#